data_AF-A0A8F6TUB2-F1
#
_entry.id   AF-A0A8F6TUB2-F1
#
_cell.length_a   1.000
_cell.length_b   1.000
_cell.length_c   1.000
_cell.angle_alpha   90.00
_cell.angle_beta   90.00
_cell.angle_gamma   90.00
#
_symmetry.space_group_name_H-M   'P 1'
#
loop_
_entity.id
_entity.type
_entity.pdbx_description
1 polymer ?
#
loop_
_entity_poly.entity_id
_entity_poly.type
_entity_poly.pdbx_seq_one_letter_code
_entity_poly.pdbx_strand_id
1 'polypeptide(L)'
;MTPIALIEALATLLWSYAALTALVWALHLRREDQGAHVPAMTELLSHLVPAMIILVVVVLVGALIGLPSVVAFIALLFPAGLAYGFHMALTDLRDTPTGRQDLPRLALSLGLAAVVITFRQLT
;
A
#
# COMPACT_ATOMS: atom_id res chain seq x y z
N MET A 1 -10.71 -9.68 21.42
CA MET A 1 -9.68 -9.08 20.56
C MET A 1 -9.47 -7.64 20.97
N THR A 2 -8.24 -7.22 21.24
CA THR A 2 -7.96 -5.82 21.60
C THR A 2 -8.03 -4.94 20.35
N PRO A 3 -8.47 -3.67 20.45
CA PRO A 3 -8.54 -2.76 19.30
C PRO A 3 -7.17 -2.57 18.61
N ILE A 4 -6.07 -2.69 19.37
CA ILE A 4 -4.71 -2.65 18.86
C ILE A 4 -4.39 -3.84 17.94
N ALA A 5 -4.82 -5.06 18.29
CA ALA A 5 -4.58 -6.24 17.47
C ALA A 5 -5.29 -6.15 16.11
N LEU A 6 -6.47 -5.50 16.06
CA LEU A 6 -7.19 -5.25 14.81
C LEU A 6 -6.44 -4.25 13.91
N ILE A 7 -5.92 -3.17 14.49
CA ILE A 7 -5.11 -2.16 13.78
C ILE A 7 -3.85 -2.80 13.20
N GLU A 8 -3.14 -3.61 13.97
CA GLU A 8 -1.96 -4.32 13.49
C GLU A 8 -2.28 -5.31 12.37
N ALA A 9 -3.39 -6.04 12.46
CA ALA A 9 -3.82 -6.97 11.41
C ALA A 9 -4.12 -6.23 10.08
N LEU A 10 -4.83 -5.10 10.16
CA LEU A 10 -5.11 -4.24 9.01
C LEU A 10 -3.84 -3.62 8.42
N ALA A 11 -2.94 -3.12 9.27
CA ALA A 11 -1.64 -2.59 8.83
C ALA A 11 -0.82 -3.67 8.11
N THR A 12 -0.80 -4.89 8.64
CA THR A 12 -0.10 -6.04 8.04
C THR A 12 -0.68 -6.38 6.67
N LEU A 13 -2.01 -6.37 6.53
CA LEU A 13 -2.69 -6.57 5.25
C LEU A 13 -2.28 -5.51 4.23
N LEU A 14 -2.33 -4.23 4.63
CA LEU A 14 -1.97 -3.10 3.77
C LEU A 14 -0.50 -3.16 3.34
N TRP A 15 0.41 -3.48 4.27
CA TRP A 15 1.83 -3.67 3.96
C TRP A 15 2.07 -4.81 2.98
N SER A 16 1.38 -5.94 3.18
CA SER A 16 1.49 -7.10 2.28
C SER A 16 1.01 -6.75 0.87
N TYR A 17 -0.12 -6.04 0.77
CA TYR A 17 -0.65 -5.59 -0.52
C TYR A 17 0.27 -4.56 -1.19
N ALA A 18 0.77 -3.58 -0.43
CA ALA A 18 1.72 -2.57 -0.94
C ALA A 18 3.00 -3.23 -1.47
N ALA A 19 3.60 -4.16 -0.71
CA ALA A 19 4.80 -4.88 -1.11
C ALA A 19 4.59 -5.71 -2.39
N LEU A 20 3.48 -6.44 -2.48
CA LEU A 20 3.14 -7.23 -3.68
C LEU A 20 2.90 -6.33 -4.90
N THR A 21 2.22 -5.19 -4.70
CA THR A 21 1.91 -4.26 -5.78
C THR A 21 3.18 -3.56 -6.27
N ALA A 22 4.06 -3.14 -5.35
CA ALA A 22 5.38 -2.61 -5.66
C ALA A 22 6.28 -3.64 -6.39
N LEU A 23 6.26 -4.90 -5.94
CA LEU A 23 7.04 -5.96 -6.57
C LEU A 23 6.61 -6.17 -8.02
N VAL A 24 5.32 -6.25 -8.27
CA VAL A 24 4.84 -6.48 -9.64
C VAL A 24 5.02 -5.23 -10.51
N TRP A 25 4.92 -4.02 -9.94
CA TRP A 25 5.31 -2.79 -10.63
C TRP A 25 6.78 -2.81 -11.03
N ALA A 26 7.68 -3.17 -10.11
CA ALA A 26 9.11 -3.31 -10.39
C ALA A 26 9.41 -4.41 -11.43
N LEU A 27 8.68 -5.53 -11.39
CA LEU A 27 8.80 -6.60 -12.39
C LEU A 27 8.30 -6.16 -13.77
N HIS A 28 7.31 -5.27 -13.84
CA HIS A 28 6.83 -4.69 -15.08
C HIS A 28 7.87 -3.75 -15.69
N LEU A 29 8.40 -2.81 -14.89
CA LEU A 29 9.48 -1.92 -15.31
C LEU A 29 10.72 -2.66 -15.83
N ARG A 30 11.07 -3.79 -15.20
CA ARG A 30 12.23 -4.61 -15.63
C ARG A 30 12.02 -5.29 -16.99
N ARG A 31 10.78 -5.43 -17.44
CA ARG A 31 10.43 -6.00 -18.75
C ARG A 31 10.30 -4.93 -19.83
N GLU A 32 10.20 -3.66 -19.43
CA GLU A 32 10.12 -2.51 -20.32
C GLU A 32 11.50 -2.02 -20.76
N ASP A 33 11.56 -1.47 -21.98
CA ASP A 33 12.81 -1.04 -22.62
C ASP A 33 13.56 0.03 -21.80
N GLN A 34 14.88 0.09 -22.02
CA GLN A 34 15.77 1.08 -21.41
C GLN A 34 15.36 2.51 -21.80
N GLY A 35 14.53 3.14 -20.98
CA GLY A 35 14.03 4.50 -21.18
C GLY A 35 12.70 4.78 -20.49
N ALA A 36 11.88 3.75 -20.27
CA ALA A 36 10.54 3.89 -19.64
C ALA A 36 10.58 4.10 -18.11
N HIS A 37 11.76 4.02 -17.48
CA HIS A 37 11.90 4.05 -16.02
C HIS A 37 11.62 5.44 -15.42
N VAL A 38 12.01 6.50 -16.12
CA VAL A 38 11.79 7.89 -15.69
C VAL A 38 10.30 8.25 -15.72
N PRO A 39 9.57 8.07 -16.84
CA PRO A 39 8.13 8.35 -16.87
C PRO A 39 7.34 7.52 -15.87
N ALA A 40 7.63 6.22 -15.74
CA ALA A 40 6.97 5.35 -14.76
C ALA A 40 7.23 5.79 -13.31
N MET A 41 8.43 6.30 -12.99
CA MET A 41 8.74 6.84 -11.66
C MET A 41 8.03 8.17 -11.42
N THR A 42 7.95 9.06 -12.41
CA THR A 42 7.22 10.32 -12.27
C THR A 42 5.72 10.11 -12.07
N GLU A 43 5.16 9.08 -12.70
CA GLU A 43 3.76 8.67 -12.53
C GLU A 43 3.50 8.01 -11.17
N LEU A 44 4.44 7.22 -10.65
CA LEU A 44 4.37 6.77 -9.27
C LEU A 44 4.37 7.96 -8.30
N LEU A 45 5.27 8.92 -8.51
CA LEU A 45 5.36 10.11 -7.66
C LEU A 45 4.13 11.01 -7.76
N SER A 46 3.49 11.13 -8.92
CA SER A 46 2.28 11.94 -9.09
C SER A 46 1.10 11.40 -8.27
N HIS A 47 1.06 10.09 -8.01
CA HIS A 47 0.06 9.46 -7.15
C HIS A 47 0.49 9.41 -5.68
N LEU A 48 1.78 9.20 -5.42
CA LEU A 48 2.31 9.04 -4.07
C LEU A 48 2.40 10.37 -3.31
N VAL A 49 2.77 11.45 -3.97
CA VAL A 49 2.92 12.78 -3.34
C VAL A 49 1.58 13.28 -2.77
N PRO A 50 0.45 13.26 -3.50
CA PRO A 50 -0.86 13.60 -2.93
C PRO A 50 -1.24 12.71 -1.74
N ALA A 51 -0.99 11.40 -1.82
CA ALA A 51 -1.27 10.48 -0.72
C ALA A 51 -0.45 10.81 0.54
N MET A 52 0.83 11.19 0.37
CA MET A 52 1.69 11.67 1.47
C MET A 52 1.22 12.99 2.05
N ILE A 53 0.77 13.94 1.22
CA ILE A 53 0.20 15.21 1.70
C ILE A 53 -1.05 14.94 2.56
N ILE A 54 -1.95 14.08 2.09
CA ILE A 54 -3.15 13.69 2.86
C ILE A 54 -2.74 13.05 4.19
N LEU A 55 -1.76 12.14 4.18
CA LEU A 55 -1.26 11.51 5.39
C LEU A 55 -0.73 12.54 6.39
N VAL A 56 0.09 13.48 5.94
CA VAL A 56 0.64 14.56 6.78
C VAL A 56 -0.48 15.43 7.36
N VAL A 57 -1.46 15.82 6.53
CA VAL A 57 -2.61 16.62 6.98
C VAL A 57 -3.43 15.88 8.03
N VAL A 58 -3.73 14.59 7.81
CA VAL A 58 -4.49 13.78 8.77
C VAL A 58 -3.74 13.62 10.08
N VAL A 59 -2.42 13.38 10.03
CA VAL A 59 -1.58 13.30 11.23
C VAL A 59 -1.55 14.63 11.97
N LEU A 60 -1.39 15.75 11.26
CA LEU A 60 -1.35 17.09 11.85
C LEU A 60 -2.68 17.42 12.55
N VAL A 61 -3.80 17.18 11.87
CA VAL A 61 -5.14 17.37 12.45
C VAL A 61 -5.35 16.46 13.66
N GLY A 62 -4.93 15.19 13.57
CA GLY A 62 -5.03 14.25 14.69
C GLY A 62 -4.20 14.68 15.91
N ALA A 63 -2.99 15.21 15.68
CA ALA A 63 -2.14 15.77 16.73
C ALA A 63 -2.77 17.03 17.36
N LEU A 64 -3.39 17.91 16.56
CA LEU A 64 -4.06 19.12 17.05
C LEU A 64 -5.28 18.82 17.93
N ILE A 65 -6.01 17.73 17.65
CA ILE A 65 -7.17 17.29 18.44
C ILE A 65 -6.74 16.49 19.68
N GLY A 66 -5.44 16.20 19.84
CA GLY A 66 -4.90 15.47 20.99
C GLY A 66 -5.21 13.97 20.96
N LEU A 67 -5.39 13.37 19.78
CA LEU A 67 -5.60 11.93 19.66
C LEU A 67 -4.33 11.18 20.11
N PRO A 68 -4.38 10.33 21.15
CA PRO A 68 -3.20 9.57 21.62
C PRO A 68 -2.69 8.55 20.59
N SER A 69 -3.49 8.28 19.57
CA SER A 69 -3.33 7.18 18.61
C SER A 69 -2.69 7.59 17.28
N VAL A 70 -1.98 8.74 17.21
CA VAL A 70 -1.26 9.18 16.00
C VAL A 70 -0.38 8.07 15.40
N VAL A 71 0.32 7.31 16.25
CA VAL A 71 1.15 6.17 15.82
C VAL A 71 0.32 5.09 15.10
N ALA A 72 -0.88 4.79 15.60
CA ALA A 72 -1.77 3.82 14.98
C ALA A 72 -2.34 4.31 13.64
N PHE A 73 -2.63 5.61 13.53
CA PHE A 73 -3.05 6.22 12.26
C PHE A 73 -1.93 6.16 11.21
N ILE A 74 -0.70 6.49 11.58
CA ILE A 74 0.46 6.38 10.67
C ILE A 74 0.67 4.93 10.23
N ALA A 75 0.56 3.97 11.16
CA ALA A 75 0.73 2.55 10.88
C ALA A 75 -0.27 2.01 9.84
N LEU A 76 -1.47 2.58 9.73
CA LEU A 76 -2.45 2.25 8.69
C LEU A 76 -2.31 3.10 7.43
N LEU A 77 -2.24 4.43 7.59
CA LEU A 77 -2.30 5.38 6.48
C LEU A 77 -1.06 5.28 5.59
N PHE A 78 0.10 5.00 6.16
CA PHE A 78 1.34 4.90 5.41
C PHE A 78 1.32 3.73 4.41
N PRO A 79 1.09 2.47 4.82
CA PRO A 79 0.98 1.37 3.87
C PRO A 79 -0.25 1.50 2.96
N ALA A 80 -1.34 2.14 3.40
CA ALA A 80 -2.48 2.43 2.53
C ALA A 80 -2.12 3.40 1.40
N GLY A 81 -1.38 4.47 1.70
CA GLY A 81 -0.91 5.42 0.69
C GLY A 81 0.06 4.77 -0.31
N LEU A 82 0.97 3.91 0.16
CA LEU A 82 1.87 3.14 -0.70
C LEU A 82 1.08 2.16 -1.58
N ALA A 83 0.17 1.39 -0.98
CA ALA A 83 -0.72 0.47 -1.71
C ALA A 83 -1.47 1.19 -2.83
N TYR A 84 -2.06 2.35 -2.53
CA TYR A 84 -2.78 3.16 -3.49
C TYR A 84 -1.87 3.68 -4.61
N GLY A 85 -0.72 4.27 -4.27
CA GLY A 85 0.21 4.83 -5.25
C GLY A 85 0.76 3.77 -6.21
N PHE A 86 1.16 2.61 -5.70
CA PHE A 86 1.60 1.50 -6.55
C PHE A 86 0.45 0.87 -7.35
N HIS A 87 -0.78 0.87 -6.82
CA HIS A 87 -1.92 0.33 -7.55
C HIS A 87 -2.27 1.22 -8.74
N MET A 88 -2.37 2.54 -8.53
CA MET A 88 -2.65 3.50 -9.59
C MET A 88 -1.56 3.54 -10.66
N ALA A 89 -0.28 3.60 -10.26
CA ALA A 89 0.83 3.56 -11.21
C ALA A 89 0.84 2.28 -12.04
N LEU A 90 0.30 1.18 -11.52
CA LEU A 90 0.22 -0.09 -12.23
C LEU A 90 -1.03 -0.23 -13.10
N THR A 91 -2.13 0.41 -12.72
CA THR A 91 -3.33 0.49 -13.57
C THR A 91 -3.08 1.39 -14.76
N ASP A 92 -2.33 2.48 -14.61
CA ASP A 92 -2.01 3.39 -15.71
C ASP A 92 -1.03 2.77 -16.71
N LEU A 93 -0.04 1.99 -16.24
CA LEU A 93 0.85 1.19 -17.10
C LEU A 93 0.11 0.09 -17.88
N ARG A 94 -1.07 -0.34 -17.40
CA ARG A 94 -1.89 -1.36 -18.07
C ARG A 94 -3.02 -0.66 -18.81
N ASP A 95 -2.83 -0.42 -20.10
CA ASP A 95 -3.84 0.09 -21.07
C ASP A 95 -5.17 -0.72 -21.12
N THR A 96 -5.37 -1.74 -20.28
CA THR A 96 -6.57 -2.58 -20.24
C THR A 96 -7.22 -2.60 -18.85
N PRO A 97 -8.45 -2.05 -18.69
CA PRO A 97 -9.16 -2.03 -17.41
C PRO A 97 -9.71 -3.44 -17.12
N THR A 98 -8.89 -4.31 -16.52
CA THR A 98 -9.28 -5.69 -16.26
C THR A 98 -9.30 -5.96 -14.76
N GLY A 99 -10.39 -5.60 -14.08
CA GLY A 99 -10.61 -5.91 -12.65
C GLY A 99 -10.53 -7.42 -12.30
N ARG A 100 -10.47 -8.30 -13.30
CA ARG A 100 -10.17 -9.74 -13.15
C ARG A 100 -8.70 -10.04 -12.83
N GLN A 101 -7.76 -9.14 -13.14
CA GLN A 101 -6.33 -9.34 -12.87
C GLN A 101 -5.91 -8.90 -11.45
N ASP A 102 -6.77 -8.17 -10.73
CA ASP A 102 -6.51 -7.76 -9.35
C ASP A 102 -6.90 -8.81 -8.31
N LEU A 103 -7.86 -9.68 -8.65
CA LEU A 103 -8.30 -10.83 -7.85
C LEU A 103 -7.16 -11.72 -7.33
N PRO A 104 -6.21 -12.20 -8.16
CA PRO A 104 -5.10 -13.01 -7.67
C PRO A 104 -4.15 -12.24 -6.75
N ARG A 105 -3.97 -10.93 -6.95
CA ARG A 105 -3.16 -10.09 -6.05
C ARG A 105 -3.82 -9.87 -4.70
N LEU A 106 -5.13 -9.59 -4.70
CA LEU A 106 -5.92 -9.47 -3.48
C LEU A 106 -5.91 -10.79 -2.70
N ALA A 107 -6.11 -11.91 -3.38
CA ALA A 107 -6.03 -13.24 -2.79
C ALA A 107 -4.63 -13.55 -2.22
N LEU A 108 -3.57 -13.19 -2.94
CA LEU A 108 -2.19 -13.33 -2.44
C LEU A 108 -1.93 -12.41 -1.24
N SER A 109 -2.36 -11.15 -1.26
CA SER A 109 -2.17 -10.24 -0.13
C SER A 109 -2.94 -10.69 1.10
N LEU A 110 -4.16 -11.23 0.91
CA LEU A 110 -4.95 -11.83 1.98
C LEU A 110 -4.26 -13.07 2.54
N GLY A 111 -3.74 -13.95 1.67
CA GLY A 111 -2.99 -15.14 2.08
C GLY A 111 -1.71 -14.78 2.84
N LEU A 112 -0.94 -13.81 2.35
CA LEU A 112 0.32 -13.38 2.97
C LEU A 112 0.06 -12.71 4.32
N ALA A 113 -0.95 -11.85 4.40
CA ALA A 113 -1.38 -11.23 5.65
C ALA A 113 -1.87 -12.28 6.65
N ALA A 114 -2.68 -13.25 6.21
CA ALA A 114 -3.16 -14.34 7.05
C ALA A 114 -1.99 -15.18 7.60
N VAL A 115 -1.00 -15.51 6.77
CA VAL A 115 0.20 -16.24 7.20
C VAL A 115 1.00 -15.43 8.22
N VAL A 116 1.27 -14.15 7.97
CA VAL A 116 2.03 -13.29 8.89
C VAL A 116 1.31 -13.12 10.22
N ILE A 117 0.00 -12.88 10.20
CA ILE A 117 -0.83 -12.77 11.41
C ILE A 117 -0.79 -14.08 12.19
N THR A 118 -0.97 -15.22 11.51
CA THR A 118 -0.97 -16.54 12.14
C THR A 118 0.40 -16.85 12.77
N PHE A 119 1.49 -16.59 12.05
CA PHE A 119 2.85 -16.82 12.54
C PHE A 119 3.17 -15.95 13.76
N ARG A 120 2.73 -14.68 13.75
CA ARG A 120 2.92 -13.75 14.86
C ARG A 120 2.04 -14.07 16.09
N GLN A 121 0.91 -14.74 15.91
CA GLN A 121 0.09 -15.23 17.02
C GLN A 121 0.63 -16.54 17.62
N LEU A 122 1.45 -17.28 16.87
CA LEU A 122 2.07 -18.54 17.29
C LEU A 122 3.45 -18.35 17.97
N THR A 123 4.05 -17.17 17.84
CA THR A 123 5.37 -16.82 18.41
C THR A 123 5.19 -15.84 19.56
#